data_AF-A0A945PHC6-F1
#
_entry.id   AF-A0A945PHC6-F1
#
_cell.length_a   1.000
_cell.length_b   1.000
_cell.length_c   1.000
_cell.angle_alpha   90.00
_cell.angle_beta   90.00
_cell.angle_gamma   90.00
#
_symmetry.space_group_name_H-M   'P 1'
#
loop_
_entity.id
_entity.type
_entity.pdbx_description
1 polymer ?
#
loop_
_entity_poly.entity_id
_entity_poly.type
_entity_poly.pdbx_seq_one_letter_code
_entity_poly.pdbx_strand_id
1 'polypeptide(L)'
;MRILGIVILVTGMLMGIGSNLAAFIDPPSLLIVVAFTLGALWISGASIPGMIRALGSTQIDATEAATAARSWGLASKAATAAGVVGVLIGAVIMLRNIDDIGAIGPGLAICILTSLYGLVVGYGFCLPCQRYVESRQ
;
A
#
# COMPACT_ATOMS: atom_id res chain seq x y z
N MET A 1 -14.17 14.03 -12.29
CA MET A 1 -14.40 13.64 -10.87
C MET A 1 -13.33 12.69 -10.30
N ARG A 2 -12.74 11.76 -11.10
CA ARG A 2 -11.74 10.78 -10.61
C ARG A 2 -10.38 11.40 -10.20
N ILE A 3 -9.85 12.29 -11.03
CA ILE A 3 -8.60 13.05 -10.72
C ILE A 3 -8.82 13.93 -9.48
N LEU A 4 -10.01 14.51 -9.32
CA LEU A 4 -10.38 15.28 -8.14
C LEU A 4 -10.31 14.42 -6.86
N GLY A 5 -10.79 13.17 -6.90
CA GLY A 5 -10.70 12.25 -5.76
C GLY A 5 -9.27 11.91 -5.37
N ILE A 6 -8.40 11.64 -6.36
CA ILE A 6 -6.97 11.38 -6.11
C ILE A 6 -6.29 12.65 -5.56
N VAL A 7 -6.58 13.82 -6.14
CA VAL A 7 -6.05 15.11 -5.67
C VAL A 7 -6.49 15.39 -4.24
N ILE A 8 -7.75 15.14 -3.89
CA ILE A 8 -8.25 15.32 -2.51
C ILE A 8 -7.56 14.35 -1.55
N LEU A 9 -7.42 13.08 -1.93
CA LEU A 9 -6.77 12.08 -1.08
C LEU A 9 -5.31 12.44 -0.82
N VAL A 10 -4.55 12.75 -1.88
CA VAL A 10 -3.13 13.12 -1.79
C VAL A 10 -2.97 14.44 -1.05
N THR A 11 -3.76 15.46 -1.38
CA THR A 11 -3.68 16.78 -0.73
C THR A 11 -4.08 16.70 0.74
N GLY A 12 -5.14 15.97 1.06
CA GLY A 12 -5.57 15.73 2.45
C GLY A 12 -4.50 15.00 3.27
N MET A 13 -3.83 14.00 2.68
CA MET A 13 -2.70 13.33 3.34
C MET A 13 -1.53 14.29 3.57
N LEU A 14 -1.13 15.05 2.54
CA LEU A 14 -0.01 15.99 2.65
C LEU A 14 -0.29 17.10 3.67
N MET A 15 -1.52 17.61 3.71
CA MET A 15 -1.94 18.58 4.73
C MET A 15 -1.98 17.97 6.13
N GLY A 16 -2.41 16.71 6.26
CA GLY A 16 -2.46 16.00 7.54
C GLY A 16 -1.07 15.67 8.12
N ILE A 17 -0.07 15.45 7.27
CA ILE A 17 1.34 15.22 7.68
C ILE A 17 2.00 16.53 8.15
N GLY A 18 1.46 17.68 7.77
CA GLY A 18 2.00 18.99 8.14
C GLY A 18 3.33 19.27 7.44
N SER A 19 4.21 20.05 8.09
CA SER A 19 5.46 20.54 7.47
C SER A 19 6.62 19.54 7.51
N ASN A 20 6.50 18.42 8.23
CA ASN A 20 7.61 17.51 8.48
C ASN A 20 7.42 16.14 7.80
N LEU A 21 7.36 16.15 6.48
CA LEU A 21 7.22 14.96 5.65
C LEU A 21 8.35 13.94 5.88
N ALA A 22 9.56 14.43 6.18
CA ALA A 22 10.73 13.59 6.42
C ALA A 22 10.57 12.66 7.64
N ALA A 23 9.79 13.06 8.66
CA ALA A 23 9.52 12.23 9.83
C ALA A 23 8.65 10.99 9.52
N PHE A 24 7.91 11.04 8.41
CA PHE A 24 7.06 9.95 7.92
C PHE A 24 7.74 9.15 6.80
N ILE A 25 9.06 9.26 6.65
CA ILE A 25 9.81 8.44 5.69
C ILE A 25 10.72 7.53 6.50
N ASP A 26 10.25 6.30 6.71
CA ASP A 26 11.00 5.24 7.39
C ASP A 26 11.35 4.14 6.38
N PRO A 27 12.63 3.99 5.99
CA PRO A 27 13.05 3.01 4.99
C PRO A 27 12.70 1.55 5.35
N PRO A 28 12.90 1.07 6.60
CA PRO A 28 12.47 -0.27 7.01
C PRO A 28 10.98 -0.52 6.76
N SER A 29 10.12 0.42 7.19
CA SER A 29 8.67 0.30 7.03
C SER A 29 8.22 0.31 5.57
N LEU A 30 8.82 1.19 4.75
CA LEU A 30 8.56 1.24 3.31
C LEU A 30 8.96 -0.06 2.62
N LEU A 31 10.13 -0.59 2.98
CA LEU A 31 10.64 -1.84 2.42
C LEU A 31 9.71 -3.01 2.75
N ILE A 32 9.21 -3.10 3.99
CA ILE A 32 8.25 -4.15 4.39
C ILE A 32 7.01 -4.11 3.49
N VAL A 33 6.38 -2.94 3.34
CA VAL A 33 5.13 -2.82 2.58
C VAL A 33 5.35 -3.08 1.09
N VAL A 34 6.41 -2.51 0.51
CA VAL A 34 6.73 -2.68 -0.92
C VAL A 34 7.14 -4.12 -1.21
N ALA A 35 8.05 -4.70 -0.44
CA ALA A 35 8.54 -6.06 -0.66
C ALA A 35 7.42 -7.09 -0.50
N PHE A 36 6.57 -6.95 0.52
CA PHE A 36 5.44 -7.86 0.72
C PHE A 36 4.41 -7.75 -0.42
N THR A 37 4.07 -6.52 -0.83
CA THR A 37 3.10 -6.29 -1.92
C THR A 37 3.62 -6.79 -3.25
N LEU A 38 4.86 -6.46 -3.63
CA LEU A 38 5.48 -6.91 -4.87
C LEU A 38 5.72 -8.42 -4.87
N GLY A 39 6.19 -8.98 -3.75
CA GLY A 39 6.38 -10.41 -3.57
C GLY A 39 5.06 -11.18 -3.75
N ALA A 40 3.98 -10.71 -3.13
CA ALA A 40 2.65 -11.31 -3.31
C ALA A 40 2.19 -11.25 -4.77
N LEU A 41 2.43 -10.14 -5.48
CA LEU A 41 2.08 -10.01 -6.89
C LEU A 41 2.87 -11.00 -7.76
N TRP A 42 4.17 -11.11 -7.57
CA TRP A 42 5.00 -12.07 -8.31
C TRP A 42 4.64 -13.52 -8.03
N ILE A 43 4.39 -13.88 -6.77
CA ILE A 43 3.95 -15.24 -6.41
C ILE A 43 2.61 -15.56 -7.08
N SER A 44 1.71 -14.58 -7.17
CA SER A 44 0.40 -14.76 -7.82
C SER A 44 0.46 -14.78 -9.36
N GLY A 45 1.63 -14.54 -9.96
CA GLY A 45 1.78 -14.40 -11.41
C GLY A 45 1.17 -13.12 -11.99
N ALA A 46 0.87 -12.12 -11.14
CA ALA A 46 0.30 -10.86 -11.59
C ALA A 46 1.31 -10.05 -12.41
N SER A 47 0.87 -9.60 -13.59
CA SER A 47 1.70 -8.79 -14.49
C SER A 47 1.50 -7.30 -14.21
N ILE A 48 2.47 -6.66 -13.56
CA ILE A 48 2.46 -5.20 -13.34
C ILE A 48 2.28 -4.42 -14.67
N PRO A 49 2.93 -4.80 -15.78
CA PRO A 49 2.68 -4.14 -17.06
C PRO A 49 1.22 -4.26 -17.53
N GLY A 50 0.57 -5.40 -17.30
CA GLY A 50 -0.83 -5.63 -17.62
C GLY A 50 -1.76 -4.77 -16.75
N MET A 51 -1.46 -4.68 -15.46
CA MET A 51 -2.18 -3.81 -14.51
C MET A 51 -2.14 -2.33 -14.92
N ILE A 52 -0.97 -1.83 -15.33
CA ILE A 52 -0.79 -0.44 -15.77
C ILE A 52 -1.46 -0.21 -17.12
N ARG A 53 -1.28 -1.14 -18.07
CA ARG A 53 -1.93 -1.06 -19.39
C ARG A 53 -3.45 -0.97 -19.23
N ALA A 54 -4.04 -1.79 -18.36
CA ALA A 54 -5.47 -1.78 -18.14
C ALA A 54 -6.01 -0.47 -17.55
N LEU A 55 -5.17 0.36 -16.94
CA LEU A 55 -5.55 1.71 -16.52
C LEU A 55 -5.58 2.71 -17.70
N GLY A 56 -4.63 2.58 -18.62
CA GLY A 56 -4.38 3.54 -19.71
C GLY A 56 -5.05 3.21 -21.05
N SER A 57 -5.35 1.94 -21.33
CA SER A 57 -5.97 1.55 -22.60
C SER A 57 -7.48 1.81 -22.61
N THR A 58 -7.98 2.26 -23.77
CA THR A 58 -9.41 2.61 -23.99
C THR A 58 -10.23 1.41 -24.46
N GLN A 59 -9.59 0.42 -25.08
CA GLN A 59 -10.18 -0.85 -25.47
C GLN A 59 -9.31 -1.98 -24.92
N ILE A 60 -9.89 -2.82 -24.09
CA ILE A 60 -9.25 -3.97 -23.46
C ILE A 60 -10.23 -5.12 -23.58
N ASP A 61 -9.73 -6.31 -23.86
CA ASP A 61 -10.60 -7.48 -23.83
C ASP A 61 -11.16 -7.69 -22.42
N ALA A 62 -12.40 -8.19 -22.33
CA ALA A 62 -13.09 -8.37 -21.05
C ALA A 62 -12.31 -9.30 -20.11
N THR A 63 -11.58 -10.27 -20.66
CA THR A 63 -10.74 -11.22 -19.90
C THR A 63 -9.46 -10.57 -19.36
N GLU A 64 -8.82 -9.69 -20.14
CA GLU A 64 -7.65 -8.93 -19.71
C GLU A 64 -8.03 -7.91 -18.62
N ALA A 65 -9.16 -7.23 -18.78
CA ALA A 65 -9.69 -6.32 -17.76
C ALA A 65 -10.01 -7.06 -16.44
N ALA A 66 -10.61 -8.26 -16.52
CA ALA A 66 -10.89 -9.09 -15.34
C ALA A 66 -9.60 -9.46 -14.59
N THR A 67 -8.58 -9.86 -15.35
CA THR A 67 -7.29 -10.31 -14.81
C THR A 67 -6.53 -9.15 -14.15
N ALA A 68 -6.55 -7.97 -14.79
CA ALA A 68 -5.96 -6.77 -14.22
C ALA A 68 -6.71 -6.30 -12.96
N ALA A 69 -8.04 -6.26 -12.97
CA ALA A 69 -8.85 -5.92 -11.81
C ALA A 69 -8.56 -6.86 -10.62
N ARG A 70 -8.53 -8.17 -10.87
CA ARG A 70 -8.17 -9.17 -9.85
C ARG A 70 -6.77 -8.93 -9.29
N SER A 71 -5.81 -8.59 -10.14
CA SER A 71 -4.44 -8.28 -9.73
C SER A 71 -4.36 -7.02 -8.85
N TRP A 72 -5.13 -5.97 -9.17
CA TRP A 72 -5.26 -4.77 -8.33
C TRP A 72 -5.90 -5.09 -6.97
N GLY A 73 -6.91 -5.96 -6.94
CA GLY A 73 -7.52 -6.43 -5.70
C GLY A 73 -6.56 -7.26 -4.84
N LEU A 74 -5.70 -8.07 -5.46
CA LEU A 74 -4.63 -8.79 -4.78
C LEU A 74 -3.59 -7.83 -4.20
N ALA A 75 -3.15 -6.83 -4.97
CA ALA A 75 -2.24 -5.78 -4.50
C ALA A 75 -2.82 -5.05 -3.27
N SER A 76 -4.12 -4.72 -3.31
CA SER A 76 -4.81 -4.04 -2.20
C SER A 76 -4.78 -4.85 -0.91
N LYS A 77 -5.12 -6.14 -1.01
CA LYS A 77 -5.11 -7.07 0.13
C LYS A 77 -3.69 -7.31 0.64
N ALA A 78 -2.72 -7.48 -0.26
CA ALA A 78 -1.32 -7.68 0.10
C ALA A 78 -0.73 -6.47 0.83
N ALA A 79 -0.96 -5.25 0.33
CA ALA A 79 -0.50 -4.03 0.98
C ALA A 79 -1.09 -3.85 2.38
N THR A 80 -2.39 -4.13 2.54
CA THR A 80 -3.07 -4.06 3.85
C THR A 80 -2.52 -5.11 4.81
N ALA A 81 -2.31 -6.35 4.33
CA ALA A 81 -1.70 -7.42 5.11
C ALA A 81 -0.26 -7.08 5.52
N ALA A 82 0.52 -6.43 4.66
CA ALA A 82 1.86 -5.95 4.99
C ALA A 82 1.86 -4.97 6.17
N GLY A 83 0.82 -4.14 6.27
CA GLY A 83 0.62 -3.25 7.42
C GLY A 83 0.48 -4.02 8.73
N VAL A 84 -0.29 -5.12 8.73
CA VAL A 84 -0.43 -6.01 9.89
C VAL A 84 0.88 -6.73 10.21
N VAL A 85 1.60 -7.21 9.19
CA VAL A 85 2.93 -7.82 9.35
C VAL A 85 3.91 -6.85 10.02
N GLY A 86 3.93 -5.59 9.60
CA GLY A 86 4.79 -4.59 10.22
C GLY A 86 4.45 -4.29 11.68
N VAL A 87 3.16 -4.35 12.07
CA VAL A 87 2.75 -4.28 13.47
C VAL A 87 3.35 -5.43 14.29
N LEU A 88 3.34 -6.66 13.74
CA LEU A 88 3.94 -7.80 14.42
C LEU A 88 5.47 -7.67 14.54
N ILE A 89 6.15 -7.20 13.48
CA ILE A 89 7.60 -6.97 13.49
C ILE A 89 7.96 -5.92 14.54
N GLY A 90 7.26 -4.78 14.55
CA GLY A 90 7.51 -3.72 15.51
C GLY A 90 7.22 -4.18 16.95
N ALA A 91 6.16 -4.96 17.18
CA ALA A 91 5.87 -5.55 18.48
C ALA A 91 7.02 -6.46 18.97
N VAL A 92 7.59 -7.30 18.10
CA VAL A 92 8.76 -8.13 18.44
C VAL A 92 9.97 -7.28 18.82
N ILE A 93 10.23 -6.18 18.10
CA ILE A 93 11.33 -5.25 18.41
C ILE A 93 11.10 -4.56 19.77
N MET A 94 9.86 -4.16 20.06
CA MET A 94 9.52 -3.53 21.34
C MET A 94 9.70 -4.52 22.50
N LEU A 95 9.23 -5.76 22.36
CA LEU A 95 9.40 -6.79 23.38
C LEU A 95 10.88 -7.11 23.64
N ARG A 96 11.73 -7.05 22.61
CA ARG A 96 13.17 -7.26 22.76
C ARG A 96 13.87 -6.16 23.58
N ASN A 97 13.31 -4.95 23.61
CA ASN A 97 13.90 -3.81 24.30
C ASN A 97 13.01 -3.31 25.46
N ILE A 98 12.21 -4.20 26.07
CA ILE A 98 11.20 -3.81 27.05
C ILE A 98 11.80 -3.19 28.32
N ASP A 99 13.07 -3.48 28.60
CA ASP A 99 13.80 -2.95 29.76
C ASP A 99 14.22 -1.48 29.60
N ASP A 100 14.22 -0.94 28.37
CA ASP A 100 14.54 0.46 28.08
C ASP A 100 13.43 1.12 27.23
N ILE A 101 12.62 1.95 27.88
CA ILE A 101 11.54 2.71 27.24
C ILE A 101 12.05 3.58 26.09
N GLY A 102 13.29 4.10 26.18
CA GLY A 102 13.90 4.90 25.12
C GLY A 102 14.14 4.10 23.84
N ALA A 103 14.41 2.80 23.97
CA ALA A 103 14.68 1.89 22.85
C ALA A 103 13.41 1.29 22.21
N ILE A 104 12.21 1.59 22.74
CA ILE A 104 10.92 1.14 22.18
C ILE A 104 10.51 1.97 20.95
N GLY A 105 10.94 3.23 20.88
CA GLY A 105 10.56 4.19 19.83
C GLY A 105 10.69 3.67 18.38
N PRO A 106 11.82 3.06 17.99
CA PRO A 106 11.99 2.49 16.65
C PRO A 106 10.98 1.37 16.32
N GLY A 107 10.66 0.51 17.30
CA GLY A 107 9.66 -0.54 17.10
C GLY A 107 8.26 0.02 16.91
N LEU A 108 7.91 1.06 17.68
CA LEU A 108 6.62 1.75 17.55
C LEU A 108 6.49 2.47 16.21
N ALA A 109 7.56 3.14 15.75
CA ALA A 109 7.58 3.80 14.45
C ALA A 109 7.29 2.81 13.32
N ILE A 110 7.91 1.62 13.35
CA ILE A 110 7.64 0.57 12.37
C ILE A 110 6.16 0.19 12.39
N CYS A 111 5.58 -0.12 13.56
CA CYS A 111 4.16 -0.51 13.66
C CYS A 111 3.21 0.50 13.00
N ILE A 112 3.37 1.77 13.34
CA ILE A 112 2.44 2.82 12.91
C ILE A 112 2.64 3.12 11.43
N LEU A 113 3.90 3.27 10.99
CA LEU A 113 4.21 3.66 9.63
C LEU A 113 3.90 2.55 8.63
N THR A 114 4.19 1.28 8.93
CA THR A 114 3.80 0.18 8.05
C THR A 114 2.30 0.06 7.90
N SER A 115 1.55 0.27 8.99
CA SER A 115 0.09 0.23 8.96
C SER A 115 -0.48 1.38 8.12
N LEU A 116 0.03 2.60 8.32
CA LEU A 116 -0.31 3.76 7.52
C LEU A 116 -0.04 3.52 6.03
N TYR A 117 1.17 3.10 5.67
CA TYR A 117 1.52 2.88 4.26
C TYR A 117 0.70 1.74 3.64
N GLY A 118 0.46 0.65 4.38
CA GLY A 118 -0.35 -0.46 3.92
C GLY A 118 -1.79 -0.05 3.59
N LEU A 119 -2.40 0.77 4.47
CA LEU A 119 -3.74 1.31 4.25
C LEU A 119 -3.79 2.30 3.08
N VAL A 120 -2.80 3.19 2.97
CA VAL A 120 -2.73 4.19 1.89
C VAL A 120 -2.55 3.52 0.54
N VAL A 121 -1.63 2.58 0.43
CA VAL A 121 -1.41 1.83 -0.82
C VAL A 121 -2.62 0.94 -1.13
N GLY A 122 -3.13 0.22 -0.13
CA GLY A 122 -4.19 -0.75 -0.32
C GLY A 122 -5.55 -0.13 -0.64
N TYR A 123 -6.05 0.73 0.24
CA TYR A 123 -7.35 1.37 0.12
C TYR A 123 -7.30 2.70 -0.62
N GLY A 124 -6.23 3.48 -0.44
CA GLY A 124 -6.09 4.78 -1.08
C GLY A 124 -5.77 4.71 -2.57
N PHE A 125 -5.04 3.68 -3.02
CA PHE A 125 -4.61 3.57 -4.41
C PHE A 125 -5.11 2.31 -5.13
N CYS A 126 -4.81 1.11 -4.62
CA CYS A 126 -5.11 -0.13 -5.33
C CYS A 126 -6.60 -0.40 -5.49
N LEU A 127 -7.42 -0.14 -4.46
CA LEU A 127 -8.86 -0.37 -4.51
C LEU A 127 -9.58 0.56 -5.51
N PRO A 128 -9.31 1.88 -5.56
CA PRO A 128 -9.80 2.74 -6.64
C PRO A 128 -9.39 2.26 -8.03
N CYS A 129 -8.14 1.82 -8.21
CA CYS A 129 -7.65 1.27 -9.48
C CYS A 129 -8.40 0.00 -9.89
N GLN A 130 -8.65 -0.92 -8.96
CA GLN A 130 -9.47 -2.11 -9.21
C GLN A 130 -10.86 -1.74 -9.72
N ARG A 131 -11.59 -0.92 -8.95
CA ARG A 131 -12.97 -0.52 -9.29
C ARG A 131 -13.06 0.20 -10.62
N TYR A 132 -12.03 0.95 -10.96
CA TYR A 132 -11.93 1.63 -12.24
C TYR A 132 -11.82 0.66 -13.42
N VAL A 133 -10.97 -0.37 -13.32
CA VAL A 133 -10.83 -1.39 -14.36
C VAL A 133 -12.10 -2.24 -14.46
N GLU A 134 -12.73 -2.59 -13.34
CA GLU A 134 -14.01 -3.34 -13.31
C GLU A 134 -15.14 -2.56 -13.99
N SER A 135 -15.20 -1.23 -13.83
CA SER A 135 -16.24 -0.40 -14.45
C SER A 135 -16.20 -0.31 -15.98
N ARG A 136 -15.22 -0.97 -16.62
CA ARG A 136 -14.99 -0.97 -18.08
C ARG A 136 -15.23 -2.32 -18.74
N GLN A 137 -15.60 -3.33 -17.96
CA GLN A 137 -16.13 -4.60 -18.47
C GLN A 137 -17.58 -4.42 -18.91
#